data_AF-A0A7W1Z3A3-F1
#
_entry.id   AF-A0A7W1Z3A3-F1
#
_cell.length_a   1.000
_cell.length_b   1.000
_cell.length_c   1.000
_cell.angle_alpha   90.00
_cell.angle_beta   90.00
_cell.angle_gamma   90.00
#
_symmetry.space_group_name_H-M   'P 1'
#
loop_
_entity.id
_entity.type
_entity.pdbx_description
1 polymer ?
#
loop_
_entity_poly.entity_id
_entity_poly.type
_entity_poly.pdbx_seq_one_letter_code
_entity_poly.pdbx_strand_id
1 'polypeptide(L)'
;YQTEGWARRFFDHWKESLRWQRRRPYEKFAEMIERHWDGIAADSRPENKVSLGFVEGLNNKIWVIQRRADGLRDEEYLRLKILTCMLKEI
;
A
#
# COMPACT_ATOMS: atom_id res chain seq x y z
N TYR A 1 -8.66 -2.34 -10.51
CA TYR A 1 -9.47 -2.80 -11.67
C TYR A 1 -9.27 -4.31 -11.83
N GLN A 2 -10.16 -5.03 -12.52
CA GLN A 2 -9.97 -6.49 -12.71
C GLN A 2 -8.83 -6.82 -13.70
N THR A 3 -8.37 -5.83 -14.46
CA THR A 3 -7.23 -5.97 -15.37
C THR A 3 -6.42 -4.68 -15.36
N GLU A 4 -5.11 -4.83 -15.57
CA GLU A 4 -4.16 -3.72 -15.62
C GLU A 4 -4.49 -2.70 -16.72
N GLY A 5 -4.90 -3.17 -17.90
CA GLY A 5 -5.20 -2.29 -19.03
C GLY A 5 -6.33 -1.29 -18.75
N TRP A 6 -7.35 -1.70 -17.99
CA TRP A 6 -8.43 -0.79 -17.57
C TRP A 6 -7.96 0.21 -16.49
N ALA A 7 -7.09 -0.22 -15.58
CA ALA A 7 -6.46 0.70 -14.62
C ALA A 7 -5.63 1.76 -15.33
N ARG A 8 -4.86 1.36 -16.36
CA ARG A 8 -4.00 2.28 -17.14
C ARG A 8 -4.82 3.34 -17.83
N ARG A 9 -5.87 2.93 -18.54
CA ARG A 9 -6.78 3.85 -19.24
C ARG A 9 -7.45 4.84 -18.29
N PHE A 10 -7.89 4.37 -17.12
CA PHE A 10 -8.44 5.27 -16.12
C PHE A 10 -7.42 6.30 -15.64
N PHE A 11 -6.19 5.88 -15.34
CA PHE A 11 -5.14 6.77 -14.87
C PHE A 11 -4.72 7.79 -15.93
N ASP A 12 -4.61 7.36 -17.20
CA ASP A 12 -4.31 8.26 -18.31
C ASP A 12 -5.42 9.31 -18.50
N HIS A 13 -6.68 8.88 -18.49
CA HIS A 13 -7.82 9.81 -18.57
C HIS A 13 -7.87 10.78 -17.37
N TRP A 14 -7.54 10.29 -16.18
CA TRP A 14 -7.46 11.12 -14.99
C TRP A 14 -6.36 12.19 -15.11
N LYS A 15 -5.16 11.84 -15.60
CA LYS A 15 -4.10 12.82 -15.89
C LYS A 15 -4.55 13.88 -16.90
N GLU A 16 -5.26 13.46 -17.96
CA GLU A 16 -5.81 14.40 -18.96
C GLU A 16 -6.80 15.39 -18.34
N SER A 17 -7.66 14.93 -17.43
CA SER A 17 -8.62 15.79 -16.73
C SER A 17 -7.94 16.88 -15.87
N LEU A 18 -6.71 16.63 -15.42
CA LEU A 18 -5.93 17.54 -14.59
C LEU A 18 -5.09 18.54 -15.40
N ARG A 19 -4.93 18.33 -16.71
CA ARG A 19 -4.07 19.14 -17.59
C ARG A 19 -4.38 20.64 -17.55
N TRP A 20 -5.65 21.00 -17.31
CA TRP A 20 -6.10 22.39 -17.24
C TRP A 20 -6.03 23.01 -15.84
N GLN A 21 -5.81 22.20 -14.80
CA GLN A 21 -5.74 22.69 -13.42
C GLN A 21 -4.33 23.18 -13.01
N ARG A 22 -3.27 22.76 -13.74
CA ARG A 22 -1.85 23.18 -13.56
C ARG A 22 -1.40 23.26 -12.09
N ARG A 23 -1.84 22.30 -11.27
CA ARG A 23 -1.50 22.21 -9.85
C ARG A 23 -0.28 21.30 -9.68
N ARG A 24 0.86 21.90 -9.36
CA ARG A 24 2.13 21.19 -9.07
C ARG A 24 2.01 19.97 -8.14
N PRO A 25 1.14 19.97 -7.10
CA PRO A 25 0.97 18.77 -6.27
C PRO A 25 0.45 17.55 -7.03
N TYR A 26 -0.46 17.75 -7.98
CA TYR A 26 -1.03 16.64 -8.76
C TYR A 26 -0.08 16.12 -9.83
N GLU A 27 0.76 16.98 -10.40
CA GLU A 27 1.83 16.56 -11.32
C GLU A 27 2.83 15.65 -10.59
N LYS A 28 3.30 16.04 -9.40
CA LYS A 28 4.17 15.21 -8.56
C LYS A 28 3.53 13.88 -8.20
N PHE A 29 2.24 13.88 -7.88
CA PHE A 29 1.51 12.65 -7.59
C PHE A 29 1.42 11.74 -8.81
N ALA A 30 1.07 12.28 -9.98
CA ALA A 30 1.01 11.51 -11.21
C ALA A 30 2.37 10.89 -11.57
N GLU A 31 3.46 11.65 -11.43
CA GLU A 31 4.82 11.14 -11.62
C GLU A 31 5.17 10.02 -10.64
N MET A 32 4.77 10.14 -9.38
CA MET A 32 4.99 9.10 -8.37
C MET A 32 4.26 7.81 -8.75
N ILE A 33 3.00 7.91 -9.21
CA ILE A 33 2.21 6.76 -9.63
C ILE A 33 2.82 6.09 -10.88
N GLU A 34 3.32 6.85 -11.85
CA GLU A 34 4.04 6.29 -13.02
C GLU A 34 5.30 5.52 -12.61
N ARG A 35 6.11 6.06 -11.68
CA ARG A 35 7.34 5.40 -11.21
C ARG A 35 7.05 4.06 -10.49
N HIS A 36 5.88 3.92 -9.89
CA HIS A 36 5.48 2.74 -9.14
C HIS A 36 4.39 1.93 -9.85
N TRP A 37 4.16 2.17 -11.15
CA TRP A 37 3.06 1.59 -11.91
C TRP A 37 3.02 0.06 -11.79
N ASP A 38 4.15 -0.60 -11.98
CA ASP A 38 4.24 -2.07 -11.99
C ASP A 38 3.80 -2.69 -10.65
N GLY A 39 4.12 -2.03 -9.53
CA GLY A 39 3.70 -2.46 -8.19
C GLY A 39 2.22 -2.20 -7.90
N ILE A 40 1.67 -1.12 -8.43
CA ILE A 40 0.25 -0.75 -8.27
C ILE A 40 -0.63 -1.64 -9.16
N ALA A 41 -0.20 -1.88 -10.40
CA ALA A 41 -0.87 -2.75 -11.35
C ALA A 41 -0.93 -4.21 -10.89
N ALA A 42 0.05 -4.65 -10.08
CA ALA A 42 0.09 -5.99 -9.51
C ALA A 42 -1.16 -6.34 -8.67
N ASP A 43 -1.79 -5.36 -8.01
CA ASP A 43 -3.05 -5.52 -7.25
C ASP A 43 -4.25 -5.86 -8.17
N SER A 44 -4.15 -5.58 -9.48
CA SER A 44 -5.19 -5.95 -10.44
C SER A 44 -5.28 -7.47 -10.65
N ARG A 45 -4.26 -8.23 -10.21
CA ARG A 45 -4.25 -9.69 -10.25
C ARG A 45 -4.95 -10.26 -9.01
N PRO A 46 -5.95 -11.15 -9.15
CA PRO A 46 -6.66 -11.73 -8.02
C PRO A 46 -5.75 -12.41 -6.99
N GLU A 47 -4.63 -12.98 -7.43
CA GLU A 47 -3.67 -13.70 -6.59
C GLU A 47 -2.91 -12.77 -5.63
N ASN A 48 -2.80 -11.49 -5.98
CA ASN A 48 -2.11 -10.48 -5.18
C ASN A 48 -3.08 -9.61 -4.37
N LYS A 49 -4.40 -9.85 -4.49
CA LYS A 49 -5.38 -9.06 -3.77
C LYS A 49 -5.36 -9.40 -2.29
N VAL A 50 -4.88 -8.45 -1.50
CA VAL A 50 -5.04 -8.45 -0.06
C VAL A 50 -6.20 -7.52 0.29
N SER A 51 -7.08 -7.93 1.22
CA SER A 51 -8.18 -7.05 1.62
C SER A 51 -7.63 -5.83 2.35
N LEU A 52 -8.11 -4.64 2.00
CA LEU A 52 -7.67 -3.39 2.62
C LEU A 52 -7.87 -3.40 4.15
N GLY A 53 -9.00 -3.94 4.61
CA GLY A 53 -9.27 -4.08 6.05
C GLY A 53 -8.28 -5.01 6.77
N PHE A 54 -7.74 -6.02 6.09
CA PHE A 54 -6.66 -6.85 6.64
C PHE A 54 -5.35 -6.05 6.76
N VAL A 55 -4.97 -5.31 5.71
CA VAL A 55 -3.76 -4.48 5.71
C VAL A 55 -3.83 -3.41 6.81
N GLU A 56 -4.97 -2.72 6.92
CA GLU A 56 -5.21 -1.72 7.97
C GLU A 56 -5.18 -2.34 9.37
N GLY A 57 -5.84 -3.48 9.57
CA GLY A 57 -5.83 -4.21 10.83
C GLY A 57 -4.43 -4.66 11.24
N LEU A 58 -3.63 -5.12 10.27
CA LEU A 58 -2.24 -5.50 10.48
C LEU A 58 -1.38 -4.28 10.85
N ASN A 59 -1.51 -3.16 10.13
CA ASN A 59 -0.79 -1.92 10.43
C ASN A 59 -1.08 -1.43 11.85
N ASN A 60 -2.34 -1.48 12.29
CA ASN A 60 -2.73 -1.12 13.66
C ASN A 60 -2.09 -2.05 14.69
N LYS A 61 -2.06 -3.37 14.44
CA LYS A 61 -1.36 -4.33 15.32
C LYS A 61 0.13 -4.03 15.43
N ILE A 62 0.81 -3.76 14.31
CA ILE A 62 2.24 -3.40 14.28
C ILE A 62 2.49 -2.16 15.14
N TRP A 63 1.66 -1.13 14.98
CA TRP A 63 1.76 0.09 15.78
C TRP A 63 1.57 -0.18 17.29
N VAL A 64 0.60 -1.01 17.67
CA VAL A 64 0.39 -1.41 19.07
C VAL A 64 1.60 -2.19 19.62
N ILE A 65 2.20 -3.08 18.82
CA ILE A 65 3.40 -3.84 19.21
C ILE A 65 4.57 -2.88 19.46
N GLN A 66 4.82 -1.94 18.55
CA GLN A 66 5.89 -0.95 18.71
C GLN A 66 5.67 -0.06 19.94
N ARG A 67 4.43 0.38 20.17
CA ARG A 67 4.05 1.22 21.30
C ARG A 67 4.19 0.53 22.65
N ARG A 68 3.86 -0.77 22.74
CA ARG A 68 3.97 -1.54 24.00
C ARG A 68 5.39 -1.85 24.42
N ALA A 69 6.32 -1.79 23.49
CA ALA A 69 7.70 -2.16 23.72
C ALA A 69 8.63 -0.95 23.84
N ASP A 70 8.07 0.24 24.08
CA ASP A 70 8.79 1.53 24.21
C ASP A 70 9.85 1.75 23.11
N GLY A 71 9.53 1.32 21.88
CA GLY A 71 10.42 1.39 20.74
C GLY A 71 11.49 0.30 20.72
N LEU A 72 11.08 -0.95 20.40
CA LEU A 72 12.01 -2.04 20.09
C LEU A 72 13.10 -1.52 19.13
N ARG A 73 14.34 -1.43 19.63
CA ARG A 73 15.52 -1.09 18.82
C ARG A 73 16.05 -2.30 18.05
N ASP A 74 15.49 -3.46 18.29
CA ASP A 74 15.84 -4.72 17.66
C ASP A 74 14.84 -5.05 16.55
N GLU A 75 15.29 -4.89 15.30
CA GLU A 75 14.51 -5.17 14.10
C GLU A 75 14.16 -6.65 13.96
N GLU A 76 15.03 -7.56 14.41
CA GLU A 76 14.83 -9.00 14.32
C GLU A 76 13.72 -9.43 15.29
N TYR A 77 13.74 -8.88 16.51
CA TYR A 77 12.69 -9.11 17.49
C TYR A 77 11.35 -8.51 17.07
N LEU A 78 11.35 -7.31 16.48
CA LEU A 78 10.14 -6.72 15.90
C LEU A 78 9.59 -7.61 14.78
N ARG A 79 10.44 -8.09 13.87
CA ARG A 79 10.05 -9.01 12.80
C ARG A 79 9.41 -10.29 13.35
N LEU A 80 10.02 -10.88 14.39
CA LEU A 80 9.47 -12.07 15.06
C LEU A 80 8.09 -11.80 15.65
N LYS A 81 7.90 -10.67 16.34
CA LYS A 81 6.59 -10.26 16.88
C LYS A 81 5.53 -10.07 15.79
N ILE A 82 5.89 -9.48 14.66
CA ILE A 82 4.98 -9.30 13.52
C ILE A 82 4.57 -10.65 12.93
N LEU A 83 5.52 -11.56 12.70
CA LEU A 83 5.23 -12.89 12.12
C LEU A 83 4.37 -13.76 13.05
N THR A 84 4.55 -13.61 14.36
CA THR A 84 3.83 -14.39 15.38
C THR A 84 2.47 -13.79 15.77
N CYS A 85 2.19 -12.51 15.50
CA CYS A 85 0.98 -11.83 15.99
C CYS A 85 -0.37 -12.32 15.40
N MET A 86 -0.29 -13.20 14.40
CA MET A 86 -1.43 -13.83 13.73
C MET A 86 -1.49 -15.35 13.95
N LEU A 87 -0.51 -15.93 14.68
CA LEU A 87 -0.54 -17.33 15.08
C LEU A 87 -1.51 -17.51 16.24
N LYS A 88 -2.14 -18.68 16.33
CA LYS A 88 -2.94 -19.04 17.51
C LYS A 88 -2.03 -19.18 18.72
N GLU A 89 -2.50 -18.68 19.86
CA GLU A 89 -1.89 -19.00 21.14
C GLU A 89 -1.98 -20.52 21.38
N ILE A 90 -0.88 -21.10 21.86
CA ILE A 90 -0.77 -22.52 22.20
C ILE A 90 -1.45 -22.76 23.54
#